data_AF-A0A1C3XTX8-F1
#
_entry.id   AF-A0A1C3XTX8-F1
#
_cell.length_a   1.000
_cell.length_b   1.000
_cell.length_c   1.000
_cell.angle_alpha   90.00
_cell.angle_beta   90.00
_cell.angle_gamma   90.00
#
_symmetry.space_group_name_H-M   'P 1'
#
loop_
_entity.id
_entity.type
_entity.pdbx_description
1 polymer ?
#
loop_
_entity_poly.entity_id
_entity_poly.type
_entity_poly.pdbx_seq_one_letter_code
_entity_poly.pdbx_strand_id
1 'polypeptide(L)' 'MGKVAIGRVVLTNREHIIALAPMDKGLVGTLLRYPYEVRSEQEYFDEIQDVKVTKDMLDLATHIVNQKAGRFDPEKF' A
#
# COMPACT_ATOMS: atom_id res chain seq x y z
N MET A 1 -10.92 -9.18 -13.75
CA MET A 1 -9.63 -8.96 -13.09
C MET A 1 -8.53 -9.21 -14.11
N GLY A 2 -7.77 -8.18 -14.44
CA GLY A 2 -6.79 -8.17 -15.54
C GLY A 2 -5.55 -8.99 -15.21
N LYS A 3 -5.00 -9.66 -16.21
CA LYS A 3 -3.69 -10.31 -16.12
C LYS A 3 -2.62 -9.22 -15.97
N VAL A 4 -1.59 -9.51 -15.17
CA VAL A 4 -0.43 -8.65 -14.96
C VAL A 4 0.80 -9.41 -15.47
N ALA A 5 1.71 -8.73 -16.18
CA ALA A 5 2.95 -9.33 -16.62
C ALA A 5 4.01 -9.16 -15.53
N ILE A 6 4.72 -10.24 -15.20
CA ILE A 6 5.89 -10.20 -14.31
C ILE A 6 7.15 -10.25 -15.16
N GLY A 7 8.10 -9.37 -14.86
CA GLY A 7 9.37 -9.31 -15.56
C GLY A 7 10.50 -8.80 -14.67
N ARG A 8 11.66 -8.61 -15.29
CA ARG A 8 12.85 -8.02 -14.69
C ARG A 8 13.21 -6.77 -15.47
N VAL A 9 13.52 -5.68 -14.77
CA VAL A 9 13.97 -4.43 -15.36
C VAL A 9 15.28 -4.01 -14.70
N VAL A 10 16.23 -3.52 -15.48
CA VAL A 10 17.45 -2.91 -14.95
C VAL A 10 17.26 -1.40 -14.95
N LEU A 11 17.25 -0.80 -13.77
CA LEU A 11 17.22 0.63 -13.58
C LEU A 11 18.62 1.09 -13.18
N THR A 12 19.25 1.88 -14.04
CA THR A 12 20.65 2.30 -13.92
C THR A 12 21.62 1.12 -13.91
N ASN A 13 21.85 0.52 -12.73
CA ASN A 13 22.78 -0.58 -12.50
C ASN A 13 22.20 -1.65 -11.55
N ARG A 14 20.93 -1.52 -11.15
CA ARG A 14 20.25 -2.47 -10.26
C ARG A 14 19.10 -3.13 -10.98
N GLU A 15 18.98 -4.43 -10.76
CA GLU A 15 17.88 -5.21 -11.28
C GLU A 15 16.73 -5.22 -10.28
N HIS A 16 15.52 -5.08 -10.81
CA HIS A 16 14.30 -5.12 -10.04
C HIS A 16 13.30 -6.06 -10.69
N ILE A 17 12.55 -6.80 -9.88
CA ILE A 17 11.35 -7.49 -10.35
C ILE A 17 10.26 -6.43 -10.53
N ILE A 18 9.54 -6.47 -11.65
CA ILE A 18 8.47 -5.51 -11.96
C ILE A 18 7.18 -6.23 -12.33
N ALA A 19 6.06 -5.71 -11.84
CA ALA A 19 4.71 -6.06 -12.25
C ALA A 19 4.16 -4.98 -13.19
N LEU A 20 3.83 -5.36 -14.42
CA LEU A 20 3.28 -4.47 -15.44
C LEU A 20 1.79 -4.74 -15.64
N ALA A 21 0.98 -3.72 -15.37
CA ALA A 21 -0.46 -3.77 -15.52
C ALA A 21 -0.93 -2.73 -16.56
N PRO A 22 -1.95 -3.04 -17.40
CA PRO A 22 -2.57 -2.03 -18.25
C PRO A 22 -3.31 -0.99 -17.40
N MET A 23 -3.12 0.29 -17.72
CA MET A 23 -3.84 1.41 -17.11
C MET A 23 -4.22 2.41 -18.20
N ASP A 24 -5.51 2.58 -18.43
CA ASP A 24 -6.09 3.43 -19.48
C ASP A 24 -5.44 3.21 -20.85
N LYS A 25 -4.66 4.20 -21.33
CA LYS A 25 -3.96 4.19 -22.62
C LYS A 25 -2.49 3.76 -22.51
N GLY A 26 -2.06 3.26 -21.35
CA GLY A 26 -0.66 2.94 -21.07
C GLY A 26 -0.47 1.75 -20.14
N LEU A 27 0.72 1.69 -19.53
CA LEU A 27 1.13 0.67 -18.58
C LEU A 27 1.57 1.34 -17.28
N VAL A 28 1.21 0.72 -16.16
CA VAL A 28 1.81 1.02 -14.86
C VAL A 28 2.74 -0.12 -14.49
N GLY A 29 3.97 0.26 -14.13
CA GLY A 29 4.98 -0.63 -13.62
C GLY A 29 5.16 -0.46 -12.12
N THR A 30 4.90 -1.52 -11.35
CA THR A 30 5.14 -1.56 -9.91
C THR A 30 6.38 -2.39 -9.65
N LEU A 31 7.42 -1.78 -9.08
CA LEU A 31 8.61 -2.52 -8.63
C LEU A 31 8.24 -3.38 -7.42
N LEU A 32 8.64 -4.65 -7.45
CA LEU A 32 8.41 -5.60 -6.37
C LEU A 32 9.64 -5.69 -5.48
N ARG A 33 9.39 -5.80 -4.18
CA ARG A 33 10.41 -6.04 -3.16
C ARG A 33 10.79 -7.51 -3.15
N TYR A 34 12.07 -7.80 -2.93
CA TYR A 34 12.51 -9.16 -2.66
C TYR A 34 12.07 -9.62 -1.26
N PRO A 35 11.93 -10.93 -1.02
CA PRO A 35 11.47 -11.44 0.27
C PRO A 35 12.30 -10.96 1.47
N TYR A 36 13.61 -10.80 1.29
CA TYR A 36 14.51 -10.33 2.35
C TYR A 36 14.40 -8.82 2.64
N GLU A 37 13.73 -8.04 1.76
CA GLU A 37 13.43 -6.63 2.02
C GLU A 37 12.13 -6.46 2.81
N VAL A 38 11.30 -7.51 2.87
CA VAL A 38 10.02 -7.51 3.58
C VAL A 38 10.27 -7.97 5.01
N ARG A 39 9.95 -7.11 5.98
CA ARG A 39 10.02 -7.43 7.40
C ARG A 39 8.74 -8.12 7.85
N SER A 40 8.85 -8.97 8.86
CA SER A 40 7.68 -9.65 9.43
C SER A 40 6.73 -8.64 10.05
N GLU A 41 5.44 -8.81 9.83
CA GLU A 41 4.40 -7.99 10.46
C GLU A 41 4.39 -8.17 11.99
N GLN A 42 4.72 -9.38 12.46
CA GLN A 42 4.80 -9.71 13.89
C GLN A 42 5.78 -8.78 14.61
N GLU A 43 6.99 -8.59 14.07
CA GLU A 43 8.00 -7.70 14.65
C GLU A 43 7.50 -6.26 14.90
N TYR A 44 6.51 -5.80 14.15
CA TYR A 44 5.92 -4.47 14.30
C TYR A 44 4.65 -4.45 15.17
N PHE A 45 3.85 -5.51 15.10
CA PHE A 45 2.53 -5.55 15.72
C PHE A 45 2.48 -6.34 17.04
N ASP A 46 3.57 -7.01 17.44
CA ASP A 46 3.65 -7.80 18.68
C ASP A 46 3.38 -6.96 19.93
N GLU A 47 3.67 -5.65 19.91
CA GLU A 47 3.38 -4.73 21.03
C GLU A 47 1.92 -4.24 21.05
N ILE A 48 1.18 -4.42 19.96
CA ILE A 48 -0.22 -3.99 19.87
C ILE A 48 -1.11 -5.06 20.49
N GLN A 49 -1.77 -4.71 21.58
CA GLN A 49 -2.72 -5.60 22.24
C GLN A 49 -3.93 -5.87 21.35
N ASP A 50 -4.35 -7.13 21.30
CA ASP A 50 -5.59 -7.53 20.61
C ASP A 50 -6.80 -7.15 21.47
N VAL A 51 -7.20 -5.88 21.36
CA VAL A 51 -8.33 -5.30 22.09
C VAL A 51 -9.59 -5.36 21.23
N LYS A 52 -10.65 -5.97 21.76
CA LYS A 52 -11.98 -5.90 21.15
C LYS A 52 -12.49 -4.46 21.20
N VAL A 53 -12.49 -3.81 20.05
CA VAL A 53 -13.05 -2.46 19.88
C VAL A 53 -14.57 -2.51 20.04
N THR A 54 -15.12 -1.65 20.89
CA THR A 54 -16.59 -1.55 21.05
C THR A 54 -17.20 -0.85 19.85
N LYS A 55 -18.47 -1.15 19.55
CA LYS A 55 -19.19 -0.55 18.42
C LYS A 55 -19.21 0.99 18.50
N ASP A 56 -19.45 1.54 19.69
CA ASP A 56 -19.49 2.99 19.91
C ASP A 56 -18.14 3.68 19.66
N MET A 57 -17.02 3.02 20.03
CA MET A 57 -15.68 3.53 19.75
C MET A 57 -15.37 3.53 18.24
N LEU A 58 -15.80 2.49 17.52
CA LEU A 58 -15.64 2.40 16.08
C LEU A 58 -16.47 3.48 15.36
N ASP A 59 -17.71 3.69 15.81
CA ASP A 59 -18.61 4.71 15.24
C ASP A 59 -18.06 6.12 15.48
N LEU A 60 -17.50 6.39 16.67
CA LEU A 60 -16.82 7.65 16.96
C LEU A 60 -15.58 7.86 16.09
N ALA A 61 -14.70 6.84 15.97
CA ALA A 61 -13.52 6.93 15.13
C ALA A 61 -13.88 7.20 13.66
N THR A 62 -14.90 6.51 13.16
CA THR A 62 -15.44 6.70 11.80
C THR A 62 -15.96 8.13 11.62
N HIS A 63 -16.68 8.67 12.61
CA HIS A 63 -17.17 10.04 12.58
C HIS A 63 -16.02 11.06 12.52
N ILE A 64 -14.95 10.86 13.29
CA ILE A 64 -13.77 11.73 13.28
C ILE A 64 -13.09 11.70 11.91
N VAL A 65 -12.88 10.51 11.33
CA VAL A 65 -12.28 10.36 10.00
C VAL A 65 -13.11 11.08 8.96
N ASN A 66 -14.44 10.93 8.99
CA ASN A 66 -15.34 11.61 8.05
C ASN A 66 -15.34 13.14 8.23
N GLN A 67 -15.27 13.64 9.46
CA GLN A 67 -15.19 15.08 9.74
C GLN A 67 -13.86 15.69 9.29
N LYS A 68 -12.76 14.94 9.39
CA LYS A 68 -11.41 15.40 9.02
C LYS A 68 -11.02 15.05 7.59
N ALA A 69 -11.84 14.29 6.88
CA ALA A 69 -11.59 13.93 5.49
C ALA A 69 -11.61 15.19 4.61
N GLY A 70 -10.64 15.27 3.70
CA GLY A 70 -10.50 16.37 2.74
C GLY A 70 -10.08 15.85 1.38
N ARG A 71 -10.23 16.69 0.35
CA ARG A 71 -9.75 16.35 -0.99
C ARG A 71 -8.22 16.39 -0.98
N PHE A 72 -7.58 15.26 -1.26
CA PHE A 72 -6.14 15.19 -1.45
C PHE A 72 -5.79 15.86 -2.78
N ASP A 73 -4.91 16.86 -2.71
CA ASP A 73 -4.38 17.60 -3.84
C ASP A 73 -2.86 17.51 -3.80
N PRO A 74 -2.24 16.66 -4.65
CA PRO A 74 -0.80 16.46 -4.66
C PRO A 74 0.01 17.73 -4.91
N GLU A 75 -0.55 18.74 -5.58
CA GLU A 75 0.20 19.97 -5.94
C GLU A 75 0.46 20.89 -4.74
N LYS A 76 -0.14 20.62 -3.59
CA LYS A 76 -0.01 21.44 -2.37
C LYS A 76 1.09 20.95 -1.42
N PHE A 77 1.86 19.92 -1.78
CA PHE A 77 2.90 19.29 -0.97
C PHE A 77 4.12 18.96 -1.84
#